data_AF-A0A120I085-F1
#
_entry.id   AF-A0A120I085-F1
#
_cell.length_a   1.000
_cell.length_b   1.000
_cell.length_c   1.000
_cell.angle_alpha   90.00
_cell.angle_beta   90.00
_cell.angle_gamma   90.00
#
_symmetry.space_group_name_H-M   'P 1'
#
loop_
_entity.id
_entity.type
_entity.pdbx_description
1 polymer ?
#
loop_
_entity_poly.entity_id
_entity_poly.type
_entity_poly.pdbx_seq_one_letter_code
_entity_poly.pdbx_strand_id
1 'polypeptide(L)'
;MSENYVASSTITIGATPERVWSVITDPDAIREFMFGTDVDTDWIVGGPIRWRGMWKGKPYEDKGVILELVPGKRLVNTHFSPLAGQADVPENYHTLTWTLEERGESTQLTLAQDNNNSPEAAAHSKGMWDSLVQSVKAITERLDT
;
A
#
# COMPACT_ATOMS: atom_id res chain seq x y z
N MET A 1 27.53 0.44 -0.76
CA MET A 1 26.39 1.34 -0.97
C MET A 1 25.33 0.48 -1.64
N SER A 2 24.39 -0.07 -0.88
CA SER A 2 23.28 -0.82 -1.47
C SER A 2 22.41 0.20 -2.18
N GLU A 3 22.32 0.16 -3.51
CA GLU A 3 21.41 1.02 -4.26
C GLU A 3 19.99 0.67 -3.82
N ASN A 4 19.35 1.58 -3.09
CA ASN A 4 18.00 1.37 -2.61
C ASN A 4 17.04 1.79 -3.73
N TYR A 5 16.67 0.85 -4.60
CA TYR A 5 15.78 1.16 -5.70
C TYR A 5 14.36 1.36 -5.15
N VAL A 6 13.77 2.52 -5.41
CA VAL A 6 12.42 2.88 -4.95
C VAL A 6 11.46 2.84 -6.13
N ALA A 7 10.38 2.08 -5.98
CA ALA A 7 9.26 2.11 -6.90
C ALA A 7 8.25 3.14 -6.41
N SER A 8 7.82 4.08 -7.26
CA SER A 8 6.79 5.06 -6.90
C SER A 8 5.72 5.17 -7.97
N SER A 9 4.48 5.32 -7.52
CA SER A 9 3.32 5.59 -8.36
C SER A 9 2.51 6.74 -7.78
N THR A 10 2.05 7.65 -8.64
CA THR A 10 1.30 8.84 -8.25
C THR A 10 0.09 9.00 -9.16
N ILE A 11 -1.05 9.34 -8.56
CA ILE A 11 -2.30 9.60 -9.28
C ILE A 11 -3.06 10.77 -8.64
N THR A 12 -3.85 11.48 -9.44
CA THR A 12 -4.79 12.50 -8.96
C THR A 12 -6.21 11.93 -8.91
N ILE A 13 -6.84 12.03 -7.74
CA ILE A 13 -8.18 11.53 -7.44
C ILE A 13 -9.09 12.74 -7.20
N GLY A 14 -10.24 12.79 -7.86
CA GLY A 14 -11.23 13.86 -7.74
C GLY A 14 -12.07 13.74 -6.47
N ALA A 15 -11.41 13.73 -5.31
CA ALA A 15 -12.04 13.64 -4.00
C ALA A 15 -11.16 14.30 -2.93
N THR A 16 -11.73 14.56 -1.75
CA THR A 16 -10.97 15.12 -0.62
C THR A 16 -9.99 14.11 -0.02
N PRO A 17 -8.94 14.56 0.70
CA PRO A 17 -7.98 13.65 1.31
C PRO A 17 -8.61 12.70 2.34
N GLU A 18 -9.64 13.15 3.06
CA GLU A 18 -10.39 12.32 4.01
C GLU A 18 -11.09 11.17 3.29
N ARG A 19 -11.63 11.44 2.10
CA ARG A 19 -12.30 10.41 1.31
C ARG A 19 -11.30 9.37 0.81
N VAL A 20 -10.20 9.81 0.22
CA VAL A 20 -9.12 8.90 -0.22
C VAL A 20 -8.58 8.10 0.98
N TRP A 21 -8.39 8.76 2.13
CA TRP A 21 -7.95 8.11 3.37
C TRP A 21 -8.89 6.99 3.82
N SER A 22 -10.20 7.25 3.80
CA SER A 22 -11.19 6.24 4.15
C SER A 22 -11.09 5.00 3.26
N VAL A 23 -10.82 5.17 1.95
CA VAL A 23 -10.68 4.04 1.02
C VAL A 23 -9.41 3.24 1.32
N ILE A 24 -8.26 3.89 1.53
CA ILE A 24 -7.00 3.17 1.77
C ILE A 24 -6.88 2.56 3.18
N THR A 25 -7.84 2.83 4.07
CA THR A 25 -7.90 2.28 5.43
C THR A 25 -9.14 1.42 5.69
N ASP A 26 -10.08 1.35 4.74
CA ASP A 26 -11.28 0.52 4.83
C ASP A 26 -10.98 -0.92 4.39
N PRO A 27 -11.23 -1.93 5.25
CA PRO A 27 -10.91 -3.33 4.91
C PRO A 27 -11.63 -3.86 3.67
N ASP A 28 -12.86 -3.41 3.40
CA ASP A 28 -13.63 -3.88 2.25
C ASP A 28 -13.10 -3.27 0.95
N ALA A 29 -12.74 -1.99 0.96
CA ALA A 29 -12.06 -1.33 -0.15
C ALA A 29 -10.65 -1.90 -0.39
N ILE A 30 -9.87 -2.14 0.67
CA ILE A 30 -8.55 -2.78 0.58
C ILE A 30 -8.67 -4.15 -0.07
N ARG A 31 -9.69 -4.94 0.29
CA ARG A 31 -9.96 -6.22 -0.37
C ARG A 31 -10.19 -6.06 -1.87
N GLU A 32 -10.88 -5.00 -2.30
CA GLU A 32 -11.13 -4.72 -3.72
C GLU A 32 -9.85 -4.32 -4.48
N PHE A 33 -9.07 -3.36 -3.97
CA PHE A 33 -7.88 -2.87 -4.70
C PHE A 33 -6.60 -3.69 -4.48
N MET A 34 -6.50 -4.48 -3.40
CA MET A 34 -5.40 -5.43 -3.14
C MET A 34 -5.78 -6.88 -3.44
N PHE A 35 -6.43 -7.13 -4.59
CA PHE A 35 -6.59 -8.48 -5.15
C PHE A 35 -7.29 -9.51 -4.24
N GLY A 36 -8.31 -9.09 -3.48
CA GLY A 36 -9.08 -9.98 -2.61
C GLY A 36 -8.43 -10.26 -1.24
N THR A 37 -7.43 -9.47 -0.86
CA THR A 37 -6.70 -9.63 0.40
C THR A 37 -7.47 -9.09 1.59
N ASP A 38 -7.55 -9.87 2.66
CA ASP A 38 -8.05 -9.44 3.95
C ASP A 38 -6.94 -8.74 4.74
N VAL A 39 -7.13 -7.45 5.03
CA VAL A 39 -6.26 -6.73 5.96
C VAL A 39 -6.77 -6.89 7.39
N ASP A 40 -5.84 -7.07 8.33
CA ASP A 40 -6.11 -7.17 9.76
C ASP A 40 -5.13 -6.25 10.50
N THR A 41 -5.65 -5.14 11.03
CA THR A 41 -4.89 -4.14 11.77
C THR A 41 -5.82 -3.27 12.62
N ASP A 42 -5.33 -2.85 13.78
CA ASP A 42 -6.02 -1.90 14.66
C ASP A 42 -5.74 -0.44 14.27
N TRP A 43 -4.94 -0.20 13.22
CA TRP A 43 -4.49 1.14 12.81
C TRP A 43 -3.83 1.93 13.95
N ILE A 44 -2.91 1.29 14.67
CA ILE A 44 -2.13 1.89 15.76
C ILE A 44 -0.65 1.94 15.34
N VAL A 45 0.01 3.07 15.54
CA VAL A 45 1.46 3.20 15.30
C VAL A 45 2.23 2.23 16.21
N GLY A 46 3.15 1.46 15.62
CA GLY A 46 3.86 0.35 16.25
C GLY A 46 3.04 -0.94 16.31
N GLY A 47 1.76 -0.91 15.93
CA GLY A 47 0.88 -2.06 15.88
C GLY A 47 1.10 -2.93 14.64
N PRO A 48 0.69 -4.22 14.70
CA PRO A 48 0.82 -5.12 13.57
C PRO A 48 -0.19 -4.79 12.46
N ILE A 49 0.22 -5.08 11.23
CA ILE A 49 -0.67 -5.17 10.07
C ILE A 49 -0.42 -6.51 9.40
N ARG A 50 -1.48 -7.25 9.09
CA ARG A 50 -1.42 -8.53 8.38
C ARG A 50 -2.27 -8.49 7.13
N TRP A 51 -1.80 -9.13 6.08
CA TRP A 51 -2.53 -9.31 4.83
C TRP A 51 -2.68 -10.80 4.59
N ARG A 52 -3.93 -11.28 4.53
CA ARG A 52 -4.24 -12.69 4.36
C ARG A 52 -5.02 -12.90 3.08
N GLY A 53 -4.77 -14.02 2.41
CA GLY A 53 -5.54 -14.37 1.23
C GLY A 53 -5.19 -15.76 0.72
N MET A 54 -5.67 -16.05 -0.49
CA MET A 54 -5.42 -17.32 -1.17
C MET A 54 -4.60 -17.08 -2.43
N TRP A 55 -3.39 -17.65 -2.47
CA TRP A 55 -2.54 -17.62 -3.65
C TRP A 55 -2.39 -19.03 -4.24
N LYS A 56 -2.83 -19.23 -5.48
CA LYS A 56 -2.82 -20.54 -6.17
C LYS A 56 -3.42 -21.68 -5.32
N GLY A 57 -4.50 -21.39 -4.59
CA GLY A 57 -5.18 -22.36 -3.72
C GLY A 57 -4.48 -22.63 -2.38
N LYS A 58 -3.39 -21.92 -2.05
CA LYS A 58 -2.74 -21.99 -0.74
C LYS A 58 -2.99 -20.70 0.05
N PRO A 59 -3.32 -20.78 1.34
CA PRO A 59 -3.39 -19.58 2.17
C PRO A 59 -2.00 -18.95 2.27
N TYR A 60 -1.97 -17.63 2.24
CA TYR A 60 -0.78 -16.84 2.53
C TYR A 60 -1.09 -15.80 3.61
N GLU A 61 -0.07 -15.44 4.36
CA GLU A 61 -0.12 -14.37 5.34
C GLU A 61 1.16 -13.55 5.20
N ASP A 62 1.02 -12.33 4.73
CA ASP A 62 2.07 -11.32 4.80
C ASP A 62 1.88 -10.51 6.08
N LYS A 63 2.98 -9.93 6.57
CA LYS A 63 3.00 -9.21 7.84
C LYS A 63 3.81 -7.94 7.76
N GLY A 64 3.51 -7.02 8.66
CA GLY A 64 4.15 -5.73 8.75
C GLY A 64 3.83 -5.03 10.07
N VAL A 65 4.32 -3.81 10.19
CA VAL A 65 4.11 -2.91 11.33
C VAL A 65 3.79 -1.53 10.81
N ILE A 66 2.81 -0.86 11.43
CA ILE A 66 2.52 0.55 11.14
C ILE A 66 3.63 1.42 11.74
N LEU A 67 4.35 2.16 10.91
CA LEU A 67 5.43 3.05 11.33
C LEU A 67 4.96 4.49 11.54
N GLU A 68 4.02 4.94 10.71
CA GLU A 68 3.46 6.28 10.77
C GLU A 68 1.99 6.25 10.35
N LEU A 69 1.14 6.98 11.05
CA LEU A 69 -0.29 7.09 10.74
C LEU A 69 -0.76 8.52 11.02
N VAL A 70 -0.87 9.31 9.95
CA VAL A 70 -1.38 10.68 9.98
C VAL A 70 -2.63 10.73 9.10
N PRO A 71 -3.84 10.70 9.71
CA PRO A 71 -5.09 10.70 8.98
C PRO A 71 -5.19 11.79 7.91
N GLY A 72 -5.66 11.40 6.72
CA GLY A 72 -5.80 12.31 5.57
C GLY A 72 -4.49 12.76 4.91
N LYS A 73 -3.32 12.31 5.39
CA LYS A 73 -2.03 12.83 4.91
C LYS A 73 -1.00 11.77 4.61
N ARG A 74 -0.78 10.82 5.52
CA ARG A 74 0.36 9.92 5.42
C ARG A 74 0.16 8.62 6.19
N LEU A 75 0.43 7.49 5.54
CA LEU A 75 0.47 6.17 6.15
C LEU A 75 1.80 5.52 5.74
N VAL A 76 2.57 5.07 6.72
CA VAL A 76 3.80 4.32 6.48
C VAL A 76 3.71 3.00 7.21
N ASN A 77 3.97 1.90 6.51
CA ASN A 77 3.99 0.57 7.10
C ASN A 77 5.09 -0.28 6.46
N THR A 78 5.57 -1.26 7.22
CA THR A 78 6.43 -2.28 6.63
C THR A 78 5.58 -3.38 5.98
N HIS A 79 6.16 -4.13 5.06
CA HIS A 79 5.57 -5.29 4.41
C HIS A 79 6.64 -6.35 4.22
N PHE A 80 6.32 -7.59 4.60
CA PHE A 80 7.15 -8.77 4.38
C PHE A 80 6.26 -9.94 3.99
N SER A 81 6.63 -10.59 2.89
CA SER A 81 5.98 -11.81 2.44
C SER A 81 6.87 -13.03 2.68
N PRO A 82 6.44 -14.00 3.52
CA PRO A 82 7.14 -15.28 3.66
C PRO A 82 7.26 -16.05 2.34
N LEU A 83 6.36 -15.79 1.38
CA LEU A 83 6.37 -16.42 0.06
C LEU A 83 7.58 -16.00 -0.79
N ALA A 84 8.25 -14.90 -0.46
CA ALA A 84 9.49 -14.48 -1.11
C ALA A 84 10.66 -15.45 -0.86
N GLY A 85 10.54 -16.35 0.13
CA GLY A 85 11.57 -17.33 0.48
C GLY A 85 12.80 -16.70 1.15
N GLN A 86 12.72 -15.44 1.54
CA GLN A 86 13.77 -14.72 2.26
C GLN A 86 13.67 -14.95 3.77
N ALA A 87 14.79 -14.76 4.46
CA ALA A 87 14.82 -14.81 5.92
C ALA A 87 13.95 -13.68 6.50
N ASP A 88 13.25 -13.99 7.58
CA ASP A 88 12.43 -13.04 8.33
C ASP A 88 13.32 -12.12 9.19
N VAL A 89 14.01 -11.21 8.51
CA VAL A 89 14.92 -10.23 9.10
C VAL A 89 14.59 -8.84 8.55
N PRO A 90 14.78 -7.75 9.33
CA PRO A 90 14.38 -6.40 8.94
C PRO A 90 14.91 -5.95 7.57
N GLU A 91 16.08 -6.44 7.15
CA GLU A 91 16.68 -6.12 5.86
C GLU A 91 15.88 -6.61 4.65
N ASN A 92 14.96 -7.56 4.83
CA ASN A 92 14.11 -8.09 3.76
C ASN A 92 12.69 -7.49 3.76
N TYR A 93 12.42 -6.54 4.66
CA TYR A 93 11.13 -5.86 4.69
C TYR A 93 11.14 -4.68 3.71
N HIS A 94 10.03 -4.48 3.03
CA HIS A 94 9.78 -3.27 2.27
C HIS A 94 9.07 -2.25 3.14
N THR A 95 9.33 -0.97 2.92
CA THR A 95 8.56 0.13 3.50
C THR A 95 7.61 0.68 2.45
N LEU A 96 6.31 0.57 2.72
CA LEU A 96 5.26 1.19 1.93
C LEU A 96 4.94 2.56 2.51
N THR A 97 5.07 3.59 1.69
CA THR A 97 4.78 4.98 2.04
C THR A 97 3.65 5.50 1.17
N TRP A 98 2.50 5.76 1.81
CA TRP A 98 1.34 6.40 1.23
C TRP A 98 1.36 7.88 1.61
N THR A 99 1.28 8.77 0.64
CA THR A 99 1.21 10.23 0.86
C THR A 99 0.01 10.79 0.12
N LEU A 100 -0.79 11.57 0.82
CA LEU A 100 -1.96 12.26 0.30
C LEU A 100 -1.69 13.76 0.40
N GLU A 101 -1.75 14.44 -0.73
CA GLU A 101 -1.60 15.90 -0.82
C GLU A 101 -2.87 16.51 -1.41
N GLU A 102 -3.46 17.45 -0.68
CA GLU A 102 -4.61 18.21 -1.18
C GLU A 102 -4.20 19.12 -2.34
N ARG A 103 -5.03 19.13 -3.40
CA ARG A 103 -4.87 19.87 -4.64
C ARG A 103 -6.22 20.47 -5.05
N GLY A 104 -6.69 21.46 -4.29
CA GLY A 104 -7.99 22.08 -4.51
C GLY A 104 -9.12 21.07 -4.28
N GLU A 105 -9.95 20.81 -5.30
CA GLU A 105 -11.04 19.83 -5.23
C GLU A 105 -10.59 18.38 -5.46
N SER A 106 -9.28 18.13 -5.48
CA SER A 106 -8.69 16.82 -5.74
C SER A 106 -7.59 16.50 -4.75
N THR A 107 -7.20 15.23 -4.68
CA THR A 107 -6.10 14.73 -3.87
C THR A 107 -5.09 14.01 -4.74
N GLN A 108 -3.81 14.36 -4.58
CA GLN A 108 -2.70 13.63 -5.16
C GLN A 108 -2.30 12.50 -4.20
N LEU A 109 -2.53 11.25 -4.62
CA LEU A 109 -2.13 10.05 -3.90
C LEU A 109 -0.82 9.54 -4.48
N THR A 110 0.19 9.32 -3.63
CA THR A 110 1.45 8.69 -3.99
C THR A 110 1.70 7.46 -3.13
N LEU A 111 2.02 6.34 -3.76
CA LEU A 111 2.51 5.12 -3.13
C LEU A 111 3.98 4.91 -3.53
N ALA A 112 4.85 4.81 -2.54
CA ALA A 112 6.25 4.44 -2.73
C ALA A 112 6.61 3.17 -1.97
N GLN A 113 7.40 2.30 -2.58
CA GLN A 113 7.99 1.10 -1.99
C GLN A 113 9.51 1.15 -2.13
N ASP A 114 10.22 1.09 -1.01
CA ASP A 114 11.68 0.97 -0.99
C ASP A 114 12.18 -0.48 -0.92
N ASN A 115 13.49 -0.65 -0.79
CA ASN A 115 14.17 -1.93 -0.61
C ASN A 115 13.95 -2.93 -1.75
N ASN A 116 13.86 -2.45 -3.00
CA ASN A 116 13.83 -3.33 -4.15
C ASN A 116 15.26 -3.82 -4.45
N ASN A 117 15.43 -5.13 -4.60
CA ASN A 117 16.74 -5.78 -4.82
C ASN A 117 17.40 -5.42 -6.17
N SER A 118 16.65 -4.91 -7.15
CA SER A 118 17.17 -4.51 -8.46
C SER A 118 16.27 -3.47 -9.15
N PRO A 119 16.77 -2.79 -10.20
CA PRO A 119 15.96 -1.89 -11.02
C PRO A 119 14.75 -2.58 -11.67
N GLU A 120 14.90 -3.83 -12.11
CA GLU A 120 13.83 -4.62 -12.71
C GLU A 120 12.75 -4.95 -11.69
N ALA A 121 13.13 -5.28 -10.45
CA ALA A 121 12.20 -5.50 -9.35
C ALA A 121 11.43 -4.21 -9.00
N ALA A 122 12.11 -3.06 -9.01
CA ALA A 122 11.47 -1.77 -8.81
C ALA A 122 10.48 -1.42 -9.95
N ALA A 123 10.85 -1.68 -11.21
CA ALA A 123 9.99 -1.44 -12.36
C ALA A 123 8.75 -2.36 -12.35
N HIS A 124 8.92 -3.63 -12.01
CA HIS A 124 7.82 -4.58 -11.86
C HIS A 124 6.86 -4.14 -10.73
N SER A 125 7.40 -3.78 -9.57
CA SER A 125 6.61 -3.27 -8.45
C SER A 125 5.87 -1.98 -8.83
N LYS A 126 6.51 -1.08 -9.58
CA LYS A 126 5.86 0.14 -10.07
C LYS A 126 4.62 -0.18 -10.92
N GLY A 127 4.68 -1.14 -11.83
CA GLY A 127 3.52 -1.51 -12.65
C GLY A 127 2.33 -2.03 -11.83
N MET A 128 2.62 -2.80 -10.78
CA MET A 128 1.62 -3.24 -9.81
C MET A 128 1.03 -2.04 -9.04
N TRP A 129 1.87 -1.10 -8.59
CA TRP A 129 1.44 0.10 -7.88
C TRP A 129 0.62 1.05 -8.76
N ASP A 130 0.97 1.20 -10.03
CA ASP A 130 0.18 1.99 -11.00
C ASP A 130 -1.24 1.44 -11.11
N SER A 131 -1.40 0.11 -11.17
CA SER A 131 -2.71 -0.52 -11.22
C SER A 131 -3.46 -0.39 -9.89
N LEU A 132 -2.76 -0.49 -8.76
CA LEU A 132 -3.35 -0.34 -7.44
C LEU A 132 -3.92 1.08 -7.24
N VAL A 133 -3.13 2.12 -7.48
CA VAL A 133 -3.59 3.51 -7.26
C VAL A 133 -4.72 3.88 -8.22
N GLN A 134 -4.78 3.27 -9.41
CA GLN A 134 -5.93 3.37 -10.31
C GLN A 134 -7.21 2.74 -9.72
N SER A 135 -7.11 1.55 -9.12
CA SER A 135 -8.23 0.93 -8.40
C SER A 135 -8.70 1.79 -7.23
N VAL A 136 -7.78 2.36 -6.44
CA VAL A 136 -8.12 3.29 -5.35
C VAL A 136 -8.89 4.50 -5.89
N LYS A 137 -8.42 5.11 -6.99
CA LYS A 137 -9.14 6.21 -7.66
C LYS A 137 -10.56 5.77 -8.05
N ALA A 138 -10.71 4.64 -8.73
CA ALA A 138 -12.00 4.15 -9.19
C ALA A 138 -12.98 3.88 -8.04
N ILE A 139 -12.52 3.29 -6.93
CA ILE A 139 -13.34 3.04 -5.73
C ILE A 139 -13.74 4.37 -5.08
N THR A 140 -12.79 5.29 -4.95
CA THR A 140 -13.02 6.60 -4.33
C THR A 140 -14.09 7.38 -5.08
N GLU A 141 -13.98 7.48 -6.40
CA GLU A 141 -14.86 8.28 -7.26
C GLU A 141 -16.22 7.62 -7.55
N ARG A 142 -16.32 6.29 -7.40
CA ARG A 142 -17.59 5.55 -7.58
C ARG A 142 -18.59 5.85 -6.47
N LEU A 143 -18.12 6.13 -5.27
CA LEU A 143 -18.95 6.23 -4.08
C LEU A 143 -19.59 7.62 -3.88
N ASP A 144 -19.56 8.46 -4.92
CA ASP A 144 -20.27 9.76 -5.00
C ASP A 144 -21.61 9.66 -5.76
N THR A 145 -22.22 8.46 -5.86
CA THR A 145 -23.55 8.24 -6.47
C THR A 145 -24.62 7.83 -5.48
#